data_AF-A0A537CR61-F1
#
_entry.id   AF-A0A537CR61-F1
#
_cell.length_a   1.000
_cell.length_b   1.000
_cell.length_c   1.000
_cell.angle_alpha   90.00
_cell.angle_beta   90.00
_cell.angle_gamma   90.00
#
_symmetry.space_group_name_H-M   'P 1'
#
loop_
_entity.id
_entity.type
_entity.pdbx_description
1 polymer ?
#
loop_
_entity_poly.entity_id
_entity_poly.type
_entity_poly.pdbx_seq_one_letter_code
_entity_poly.pdbx_strand_id
1 'polypeptide(L)'
;MSTLLPASPWRAFSRRLLRYLGGIAVVALVAFAGTAGWYYLQMRGSLAQLDGEGAMPGATAAIVIERDALGIPTIIASSRADVARGLGFVHAQDRFFQMDLARRRAAGELSELLGSAALRIDTRTRMLRLRARARRTIEVAPPEELAVLRAYVEGVNAGLSALAVKPPEYLALRTVPRAWAAEDSVLILASMFLTLQDAEARRESRLAAVYATLPPALADFITSSSSEWETPLVGGLHLVPPIPDASVFDVRTAPPAAHPPDSRSNANEGATLLTWFSPPTNDDARGSNSWAVAGRLTGDGGAIVANDMHLGLSTPNIWYRASMVWRDTRPRRLTGVTLPGVPSLVAGSNGDLAWAFTNSVGDWSDLVILEPDPADPNRYRTPSGMLLVAT
;
A
#
# COMPACT_ATOMS: atom_id res chain seq x y z
N MET A 1 72.02 1.61 52.69
CA MET A 1 70.74 0.90 52.94
C MET A 1 69.62 1.77 52.43
N SER A 2 69.13 1.49 51.22
CA SER A 2 67.95 2.16 50.63
C SER A 2 66.84 1.11 50.57
N THR A 3 66.00 1.09 51.60
CA THR A 3 64.81 0.24 51.69
C THR A 3 63.77 0.71 50.68
N LEU A 4 63.63 -0.05 49.59
CA LEU A 4 62.54 0.11 48.62
C LEU A 4 61.21 -0.12 49.36
N LEU A 5 60.41 0.94 49.50
CA LEU A 5 59.04 0.84 50.00
C LEU A 5 58.24 -0.15 49.14
N PRO A 6 57.50 -1.11 49.73
CA PRO A 6 56.71 -2.05 48.96
C PRO A 6 55.66 -1.30 48.14
N ALA A 7 55.56 -1.65 46.86
CA ALA A 7 54.59 -1.04 45.94
C ALA A 7 53.19 -1.09 46.56
N SER A 8 52.53 0.07 46.64
CA SER A 8 51.18 0.21 47.19
C SER A 8 50.25 -0.87 46.58
N PRO A 9 49.53 -1.65 47.41
CA PRO A 9 48.61 -2.69 46.95
C PRO A 9 47.55 -2.16 45.97
N TRP A 10 47.29 -0.85 46.02
CA TRP A 10 46.39 -0.14 45.12
C TRP A 10 46.87 -0.09 43.67
N ARG A 11 48.19 -0.05 43.43
CA ARG A 11 48.76 -0.07 42.06
C ARG A 11 48.70 -1.46 41.42
N ALA A 12 48.81 -2.52 42.22
CA ALA A 12 48.68 -3.90 41.74
C ALA A 12 47.21 -4.25 41.47
N PHE A 13 46.30 -3.80 42.34
CA PHE A 13 44.86 -3.93 42.17
C PHE A 13 44.35 -3.18 40.92
N SER A 14 44.75 -1.92 40.73
CA SER A 14 44.34 -1.12 39.56
C SER A 14 44.85 -1.69 38.24
N ARG A 15 46.07 -2.24 38.18
CA ARG A 15 46.61 -2.92 36.98
C ARG A 15 45.87 -4.22 36.67
N ARG A 16 45.48 -5.00 37.68
CA ARG A 16 44.65 -6.21 37.49
C ARG A 16 43.26 -5.82 36.99
N LEU A 17 42.62 -4.81 37.61
CA LEU A 17 41.33 -4.29 37.19
C LEU A 17 41.36 -3.77 35.75
N LEU A 18 42.35 -2.97 35.36
CA LEU A 18 42.52 -2.48 33.98
C LEU A 18 42.72 -3.63 32.97
N ARG A 19 43.41 -4.71 33.35
CA ARG A 19 43.55 -5.91 32.49
C ARG A 19 42.22 -6.66 32.34
N TYR A 20 41.44 -6.80 33.41
CA TYR A 20 40.11 -7.41 33.34
C TYR A 20 39.14 -6.55 32.50
N LEU A 21 39.12 -5.24 32.72
CA LEU A 21 38.32 -4.30 31.92
C LEU A 21 38.76 -4.29 30.46
N GLY A 22 40.06 -4.34 30.17
CA GLY A 22 40.58 -4.47 28.82
C GLY A 22 40.18 -5.81 28.17
N GLY A 23 40.25 -6.92 28.91
CA GLY A 23 39.78 -8.22 28.43
C GLY A 23 38.28 -8.23 28.13
N ILE A 24 37.46 -7.66 29.02
CA ILE A 24 36.01 -7.48 28.81
C ILE A 24 35.75 -6.61 27.58
N ALA A 25 36.48 -5.50 27.42
CA ALA A 25 36.33 -4.62 26.27
C ALA A 25 36.69 -5.33 24.95
N VAL A 26 37.75 -6.14 24.93
CA VAL A 26 38.12 -6.95 23.76
C VAL A 26 37.04 -7.98 23.45
N VAL A 27 36.54 -8.70 24.45
CA VAL A 27 35.45 -9.68 24.27
C VAL A 27 34.18 -8.99 23.75
N ALA A 28 33.81 -7.85 24.33
CA ALA A 28 32.66 -7.06 23.89
C ALA A 28 32.83 -6.57 22.45
N LEU A 29 34.03 -6.10 22.07
CA LEU A 29 34.33 -5.67 20.71
C LEU A 29 34.26 -6.82 19.71
N VAL A 30 34.81 -7.99 20.04
CA VAL A 30 34.74 -9.18 19.18
C VAL A 30 33.29 -9.66 19.05
N ALA A 31 32.53 -9.68 20.14
CA ALA A 31 31.11 -10.03 20.11
C ALA A 31 30.32 -9.05 19.25
N PHE A 32 30.56 -7.73 19.39
CA PHE A 32 29.94 -6.69 18.58
C PHE A 32 30.31 -6.81 17.10
N ALA A 33 31.59 -7.02 16.77
CA ALA A 33 32.03 -7.20 15.39
C ALA A 33 31.43 -8.47 14.77
N GLY A 34 31.34 -9.56 15.54
CA GLY A 34 30.71 -10.81 15.12
C GLY A 34 29.22 -10.65 14.86
N THR A 35 28.48 -9.98 15.75
CA THR A 35 27.04 -9.74 15.57
C THR A 35 26.77 -8.77 14.43
N ALA A 36 27.54 -7.69 14.31
CA ALA A 36 27.44 -6.75 13.19
C ALA A 36 27.75 -7.43 11.85
N GLY A 37 28.82 -8.24 11.79
CA GLY A 37 29.19 -9.01 10.61
C GLY A 37 28.11 -10.03 10.22
N TRP A 38 27.55 -10.74 11.20
CA TRP A 38 26.43 -11.65 10.96
C TRP A 38 25.20 -10.91 10.42
N TYR A 39 24.80 -9.79 11.03
CA TYR A 39 23.66 -8.99 10.58
C TYR A 39 23.88 -8.47 9.16
N TYR A 40 25.08 -7.98 8.85
CA TYR A 40 25.46 -7.54 7.51
C TYR A 40 25.33 -8.67 6.47
N LEU A 41 25.74 -9.89 6.79
CA LEU A 41 25.57 -11.04 5.90
C LEU A 41 24.09 -11.40 5.71
N GLN A 42 23.27 -11.28 6.75
CA GLN A 42 21.82 -11.48 6.61
C GLN A 42 21.20 -10.43 5.68
N MET A 43 21.56 -9.14 5.83
CA MET A 43 21.09 -8.07 4.95
C MET A 43 21.57 -8.25 3.50
N ARG A 44 22.80 -8.72 3.30
CA ARG A 44 23.29 -8.99 1.94
C ARG A 44 22.64 -10.22 1.32
N GLY A 45 22.35 -11.25 2.11
CA GLY A 45 21.70 -12.46 1.63
C GLY A 45 20.23 -12.28 1.24
N SER A 46 19.60 -11.19 1.68
CA SER A 46 18.23 -10.82 1.30
C SER A 46 18.15 -9.95 0.05
N LEU A 47 19.29 -9.58 -0.54
CA LEU A 47 19.32 -8.86 -1.81
C LEU A 47 18.86 -9.76 -2.96
N ALA A 48 18.19 -9.14 -3.94
CA ALA A 48 17.78 -9.81 -5.17
C ALA A 48 18.99 -10.37 -5.93
N GLN A 49 18.79 -11.50 -6.59
CA GLN A 49 19.76 -12.00 -7.56
C GLN A 49 19.65 -11.14 -8.82
N LEU A 50 20.73 -10.43 -9.17
CA LEU A 50 20.74 -9.54 -10.34
C LEU A 50 21.21 -10.25 -11.61
N ASP A 51 22.13 -11.20 -11.47
CA ASP A 51 22.75 -11.93 -12.57
C ASP A 51 22.69 -13.44 -12.34
N GLY A 52 22.72 -14.19 -13.45
CA GLY A 52 22.83 -15.63 -13.46
C GLY A 52 21.64 -16.34 -14.10
N GLU A 53 21.73 -17.66 -14.14
CA GLU A 53 20.72 -18.54 -14.73
C GLU A 53 20.15 -19.46 -13.65
N GLY A 54 18.87 -19.81 -13.79
CA GLY A 54 18.18 -20.65 -12.83
C GLY A 54 16.97 -21.34 -13.45
N ALA A 55 16.60 -22.48 -12.88
CA ALA A 55 15.37 -23.16 -13.27
C ALA A 55 14.15 -22.37 -12.79
N MET A 56 13.18 -22.18 -13.67
CA MET A 56 11.89 -21.59 -13.35
C MET A 56 10.80 -22.65 -13.49
N PRO A 57 10.29 -23.22 -12.38
CA PRO A 57 9.23 -24.22 -12.43
C PRO A 57 8.00 -23.71 -13.18
N GLY A 58 7.44 -24.55 -14.06
CA GLY A 58 6.25 -24.22 -14.85
C GLY A 58 6.50 -23.29 -16.04
N ALA A 59 7.72 -22.79 -16.24
CA ALA A 59 8.05 -22.01 -17.44
C ALA A 59 8.00 -22.89 -18.69
N THR A 60 7.37 -22.40 -19.75
CA THR A 60 7.28 -23.16 -21.01
C THR A 60 8.46 -22.90 -21.95
N ALA A 61 9.16 -21.80 -21.73
CA ALA A 61 10.38 -21.40 -22.43
C ALA A 61 11.27 -20.54 -21.51
N ALA A 62 12.42 -20.11 -22.04
CA ALA A 62 13.31 -19.19 -21.33
C ALA A 62 12.61 -17.86 -21.00
N ILE A 63 12.82 -17.39 -19.77
CA ILE A 63 12.42 -16.06 -19.29
C ILE A 63 13.70 -15.28 -19.05
N VAL A 64 13.88 -14.17 -19.76
CA VAL A 64 15.03 -13.28 -19.60
C VAL A 64 14.59 -12.05 -18.83
N ILE A 65 15.35 -11.67 -17.80
CA ILE A 65 15.09 -10.50 -16.98
C ILE A 65 16.33 -9.61 -17.07
N GLU A 66 16.19 -8.47 -17.72
CA GLU A 66 17.24 -7.46 -17.82
C GLU A 66 16.90 -6.29 -16.91
N ARG A 67 17.88 -5.69 -16.23
CA ARG A 67 17.68 -4.47 -15.44
C ARG A 67 18.51 -3.33 -16.00
N ASP A 68 17.92 -2.15 -16.10
CA ASP A 68 18.66 -0.95 -16.47
C ASP A 68 19.50 -0.41 -15.30
N ALA A 69 20.21 0.70 -15.52
CA ALA A 69 21.05 1.35 -14.51
C ALA A 69 20.27 1.85 -13.26
N LEU A 70 18.95 1.99 -13.36
CA LEU A 70 18.06 2.34 -12.24
C LEU A 70 17.42 1.11 -11.59
N GLY A 71 17.77 -0.09 -12.05
CA GLY A 71 17.24 -1.36 -11.56
C GLY A 71 15.86 -1.72 -12.09
N ILE A 72 15.35 -1.01 -13.11
CA ILE A 72 14.02 -1.24 -13.68
C ILE A 72 14.07 -2.51 -14.55
N PRO A 73 13.27 -3.55 -14.24
CA PRO A 73 13.31 -4.78 -15.01
C PRO A 73 12.55 -4.69 -16.33
N THR A 74 13.12 -5.32 -17.36
CA THR A 74 12.47 -5.75 -18.59
C THR A 74 12.39 -7.27 -18.58
N ILE A 75 11.17 -7.79 -18.48
CA ILE A 75 10.88 -9.23 -18.49
C ILE A 75 10.53 -9.63 -19.93
N ILE A 76 11.28 -10.55 -20.51
CA ILE A 76 11.14 -11.02 -21.88
C ILE A 76 10.86 -12.53 -21.87
N ALA A 77 9.76 -12.97 -22.45
CA ALA A 77 9.45 -14.40 -22.58
C ALA A 77 8.64 -14.72 -23.85
N SER A 78 8.39 -16.00 -24.14
CA SER A 78 7.58 -16.41 -25.30
C SER A 78 6.08 -16.23 -25.08
N SER A 79 5.60 -16.23 -23.82
CA SER A 79 4.17 -16.22 -23.52
C SER A 79 3.81 -15.21 -22.42
N ARG A 80 2.55 -14.77 -22.41
CA ARG A 80 2.04 -13.90 -21.34
C ARG A 80 2.12 -14.56 -19.96
N ALA A 81 1.93 -15.87 -19.88
CA ALA A 81 2.05 -16.62 -18.63
C ALA A 81 3.50 -16.61 -18.11
N ASP A 82 4.48 -16.83 -18.99
CA ASP A 82 5.90 -16.81 -18.61
C ASP A 82 6.38 -15.40 -18.24
N VAL A 83 5.89 -14.36 -18.92
CA VAL A 83 6.10 -12.97 -18.49
C VAL A 83 5.52 -12.72 -17.10
N ALA A 84 4.30 -13.21 -16.82
CA ALA A 84 3.69 -13.07 -15.51
C ALA A 84 4.50 -13.80 -14.42
N ARG A 85 5.06 -14.98 -14.74
CA ARG A 85 5.97 -15.71 -13.86
C ARG A 85 7.26 -14.92 -13.59
N GLY A 86 7.88 -14.35 -14.62
CA GLY A 86 9.05 -13.48 -14.47
C GLY A 86 8.75 -12.22 -13.64
N LEU A 87 7.58 -11.59 -13.86
CA LEU A 87 7.15 -10.44 -13.08
C LEU A 87 6.95 -10.80 -11.59
N GLY A 88 6.30 -11.93 -11.31
CA GLY A 88 6.13 -12.43 -9.95
C GLY A 88 7.47 -12.67 -9.26
N PHE A 89 8.43 -13.24 -9.97
CA PHE A 89 9.78 -13.49 -9.47
C PHE A 89 10.47 -12.19 -9.02
N VAL A 90 10.49 -11.16 -9.87
CA VAL A 90 11.13 -9.88 -9.51
C VAL A 90 10.36 -9.13 -8.43
N HIS A 91 9.01 -9.16 -8.45
CA HIS A 91 8.21 -8.57 -7.38
C HIS A 91 8.52 -9.21 -6.02
N ALA A 92 8.72 -10.53 -5.95
CA ALA A 92 9.07 -11.20 -4.71
C ALA A 92 10.48 -10.83 -4.23
N GLN A 93 11.48 -10.89 -5.10
CA GLN A 93 12.85 -10.54 -4.70
C GLN A 93 12.96 -9.10 -4.21
N ASP A 94 12.24 -8.17 -4.84
CA ASP A 94 12.37 -6.76 -4.54
C ASP A 94 11.41 -6.28 -3.44
N ARG A 95 10.19 -6.86 -3.36
CA ARG A 95 9.05 -6.27 -2.62
C ARG A 95 8.25 -7.27 -1.78
N PHE A 96 8.70 -8.51 -1.54
CA PHE A 96 7.86 -9.52 -0.89
C PHE A 96 7.30 -9.08 0.46
N PHE A 97 8.11 -8.46 1.34
CA PHE A 97 7.60 -8.02 2.65
C PHE A 97 6.49 -6.96 2.51
N GLN A 98 6.65 -6.00 1.58
CA GLN A 98 5.61 -5.01 1.26
C GLN A 98 4.32 -5.70 0.77
N MET A 99 4.46 -6.71 -0.10
CA MET A 99 3.33 -7.48 -0.61
C MET A 99 2.62 -8.27 0.50
N ASP A 100 3.38 -8.96 1.36
CA ASP A 100 2.85 -9.75 2.48
C ASP A 100 2.06 -8.86 3.46
N LEU A 101 2.62 -7.70 3.77
CA LEU A 101 2.02 -6.72 4.64
C LEU A 101 0.72 -6.15 4.05
N ALA A 102 0.71 -5.84 2.76
CA ALA A 102 -0.48 -5.35 2.06
C ALA A 102 -1.61 -6.39 1.98
N ARG A 103 -1.31 -7.67 1.68
CA ARG A 103 -2.33 -8.74 1.70
C ARG A 103 -2.89 -8.98 3.10
N ARG A 104 -2.03 -8.91 4.14
CA ARG A 104 -2.44 -9.10 5.54
C ARG A 104 -3.29 -7.96 6.03
N ARG A 105 -2.96 -6.71 5.66
CA ARG A 105 -3.82 -5.55 5.93
C ARG A 105 -5.22 -5.79 5.38
N ALA A 106 -5.33 -6.14 4.11
CA ALA A 106 -6.62 -6.39 3.48
C ALA A 106 -7.37 -7.60 4.06
N ALA A 107 -6.65 -8.64 4.49
CA ALA A 107 -7.26 -9.81 5.10
C ALA A 107 -7.63 -9.63 6.60
N GLY A 108 -7.11 -8.60 7.26
CA GLY A 108 -7.16 -8.45 8.71
C GLY A 108 -6.33 -9.52 9.44
N GLU A 109 -5.07 -9.66 9.04
CA GLU A 109 -4.09 -10.64 9.55
C GLU A 109 -2.73 -10.00 9.92
N LEU A 110 -2.70 -8.69 10.18
CA LEU A 110 -1.48 -7.97 10.59
C LEU A 110 -1.02 -8.35 11.99
N SER A 111 -1.95 -8.71 12.88
CA SER A 111 -1.67 -9.16 14.26
C SER A 111 -0.85 -10.46 14.31
N GLU A 112 -0.86 -11.26 13.24
CA GLU A 112 0.04 -12.41 13.11
C GLU A 112 1.52 -12.00 12.99
N LEU A 113 1.81 -10.77 12.55
CA LEU A 113 3.16 -10.21 12.46
C LEU A 113 3.46 -9.23 13.61
N LEU A 114 2.49 -8.38 13.95
CA LEU A 114 2.69 -7.23 14.84
C LEU A 114 2.04 -7.42 16.22
N GLY A 115 1.42 -8.58 16.48
CA GLY A 115 0.77 -8.91 17.74
C GLY A 115 -0.45 -8.04 18.03
N SER A 116 -0.71 -7.83 19.33
CA SER A 116 -1.87 -7.09 19.83
C SER A 116 -1.94 -5.64 19.32
N ALA A 117 -0.82 -5.06 18.94
CA ALA A 117 -0.76 -3.69 18.43
C ALA A 117 -1.56 -3.49 17.12
N ALA A 118 -1.75 -4.55 16.34
CA ALA A 118 -2.55 -4.52 15.10
C ALA A 118 -3.98 -5.06 15.26
N LEU A 119 -4.37 -5.53 16.44
CA LEU A 119 -5.66 -6.21 16.65
C LEU A 119 -6.85 -5.32 16.26
N ARG A 120 -6.83 -4.03 16.62
CA ARG A 120 -7.90 -3.09 16.26
C ARG A 120 -8.08 -2.93 14.75
N ILE A 121 -6.97 -2.90 14.00
CA ILE A 121 -6.99 -2.77 12.53
C ILE A 121 -7.56 -4.06 11.91
N ASP A 122 -7.11 -5.21 12.40
CA ASP A 122 -7.57 -6.51 11.94
C ASP A 122 -9.07 -6.71 12.20
N THR A 123 -9.54 -6.43 13.42
CA THR A 123 -10.96 -6.56 13.78
C THR A 123 -11.84 -5.73 12.85
N ARG A 124 -11.48 -4.45 12.61
CA ARG A 124 -12.25 -3.58 11.72
C ARG A 124 -12.26 -4.11 10.28
N THR A 125 -11.11 -4.54 9.78
CA THR A 125 -11.00 -5.01 8.39
C THR A 125 -11.69 -6.36 8.17
N ARG A 126 -11.67 -7.25 9.17
CA ARG A 126 -12.33 -8.56 9.09
C ARG A 126 -13.84 -8.47 8.89
N MET A 127 -14.49 -7.38 9.33
CA MET A 127 -15.91 -7.13 9.07
C MET A 127 -16.24 -7.12 7.57
N LEU A 128 -15.30 -6.69 6.73
CA LEU A 128 -15.46 -6.65 5.26
C LEU A 128 -15.36 -8.04 4.60
N ARG A 129 -14.80 -9.03 5.32
CA ARG A 129 -14.60 -10.41 4.87
C ARG A 129 -13.84 -10.53 3.55
N LEU A 130 -12.87 -9.64 3.30
CA LEU A 130 -12.16 -9.53 2.02
C LEU A 130 -11.44 -10.83 1.62
N ARG A 131 -10.87 -11.60 2.57
CA ARG A 131 -10.28 -12.92 2.29
C ARG A 131 -11.29 -13.90 1.69
N ALA A 132 -12.50 -13.98 2.24
CA ALA A 132 -13.55 -14.85 1.73
C ALA A 132 -14.03 -14.40 0.34
N ARG A 133 -14.14 -13.08 0.13
CA ARG A 133 -14.49 -12.51 -1.18
C ARG A 133 -13.41 -12.80 -2.23
N ALA A 134 -12.14 -12.63 -1.87
CA ALA A 134 -11.00 -12.93 -2.72
C ALA A 134 -10.99 -14.39 -3.18
N ARG A 135 -11.24 -15.34 -2.28
CA ARG A 135 -11.37 -16.76 -2.64
C ARG A 135 -12.51 -17.01 -3.64
N ARG A 136 -13.69 -16.45 -3.38
CA ARG A 136 -14.83 -16.54 -4.31
C ARG A 136 -14.50 -15.95 -5.68
N THR A 137 -13.77 -14.83 -5.74
CA THR A 137 -13.31 -14.24 -7.00
C THR A 137 -12.44 -15.22 -7.78
N ILE A 138 -11.53 -15.95 -7.12
CA ILE A 138 -10.69 -16.97 -7.77
C ILE A 138 -11.51 -18.17 -8.24
N GLU A 139 -12.51 -18.61 -7.46
CA GLU A 139 -13.37 -19.75 -7.80
C GLU A 139 -14.17 -19.53 -9.09
N VAL A 140 -14.59 -18.28 -9.36
CA VAL A 140 -15.39 -17.93 -10.54
C VAL A 140 -14.59 -17.27 -11.66
N ALA A 141 -13.27 -17.17 -11.51
CA ALA A 141 -12.40 -16.51 -12.49
C ALA A 141 -12.36 -17.29 -13.82
N PRO A 142 -12.34 -16.60 -14.98
CA PRO A 142 -12.14 -17.25 -16.28
C PRO A 142 -10.84 -18.07 -16.31
N PRO A 143 -10.83 -19.26 -16.95
CA PRO A 143 -9.64 -20.10 -17.01
C PRO A 143 -8.40 -19.40 -17.58
N GLU A 144 -8.56 -18.53 -18.59
CA GLU A 144 -7.43 -17.78 -19.15
C GLU A 144 -6.78 -16.82 -18.15
N GLU A 145 -7.57 -16.12 -17.34
CA GLU A 145 -7.08 -15.16 -16.35
C GLU A 145 -6.42 -15.91 -15.19
N LEU A 146 -7.04 -17.01 -14.77
CA LEU A 146 -6.51 -17.86 -13.71
C LEU A 146 -5.18 -18.51 -14.10
N ALA A 147 -4.98 -18.85 -15.38
CA ALA A 147 -3.71 -19.38 -15.87
C ALA A 147 -2.57 -18.36 -15.75
N VAL A 148 -2.81 -17.09 -16.11
CA VAL A 148 -1.83 -16.01 -15.95
C VAL A 148 -1.54 -15.74 -14.47
N LEU A 149 -2.57 -15.72 -13.63
CA LEU A 149 -2.42 -15.52 -12.19
C LEU A 149 -1.65 -16.67 -11.52
N ARG A 150 -1.91 -17.93 -11.89
CA ARG A 150 -1.16 -19.08 -11.38
C ARG A 150 0.32 -18.99 -11.75
N ALA A 151 0.64 -18.66 -13.00
CA ALA A 151 2.02 -18.47 -13.43
C ALA A 151 2.71 -17.35 -12.64
N TYR A 152 2.01 -16.24 -12.37
CA TYR A 152 2.50 -15.18 -11.49
C TYR A 152 2.77 -15.67 -10.06
N VAL A 153 1.84 -16.41 -9.46
CA VAL A 153 1.97 -16.97 -8.10
C VAL A 153 3.18 -17.90 -8.01
N GLU A 154 3.38 -18.77 -8.99
CA GLU A 154 4.57 -19.63 -9.09
C GLU A 154 5.84 -18.80 -9.14
N GLY A 155 5.83 -17.72 -9.94
CA GLY A 155 6.93 -16.76 -10.02
C GLY A 155 7.25 -16.11 -8.67
N VAL A 156 6.23 -15.61 -7.96
CA VAL A 156 6.40 -15.00 -6.63
C VAL A 156 7.04 -15.99 -5.66
N ASN A 157 6.54 -17.23 -5.62
CA ASN A 157 7.05 -18.25 -4.72
C ASN A 157 8.48 -18.69 -5.09
N ALA A 158 8.79 -18.78 -6.38
CA ALA A 158 10.14 -19.05 -6.86
C ALA A 158 11.11 -17.91 -6.49
N GLY A 159 10.69 -16.66 -6.70
CA GLY A 159 11.49 -15.47 -6.37
C GLY A 159 11.79 -15.35 -4.88
N LEU A 160 10.77 -15.57 -4.04
CA LEU A 160 10.96 -15.63 -2.58
C LEU A 160 11.92 -16.76 -2.20
N SER A 161 11.80 -17.93 -2.82
CA SER A 161 12.63 -19.10 -2.53
C SER A 161 14.09 -18.90 -2.94
N ALA A 162 14.33 -18.19 -4.04
CA ALA A 162 15.66 -17.89 -4.57
C ALA A 162 16.50 -16.96 -3.65
N LEU A 163 15.86 -16.18 -2.77
CA LEU A 163 16.57 -15.38 -1.78
C LEU A 163 17.27 -16.29 -0.75
N ALA A 164 18.59 -16.13 -0.65
CA ALA A 164 19.43 -16.88 0.29
C ALA A 164 19.02 -16.63 1.74
N VAL A 165 18.65 -15.38 2.05
CA VAL A 165 18.06 -14.97 3.32
C VAL A 165 16.73 -14.28 3.02
N LYS A 166 15.68 -14.56 3.80
CA LYS A 166 14.39 -13.90 3.62
C LYS A 166 14.48 -12.41 3.99
N PRO A 167 13.56 -11.57 3.51
CA PRO A 167 13.59 -10.13 3.80
C PRO A 167 13.84 -9.86 5.29
N PRO A 168 14.72 -8.90 5.62
CA PRO A 168 15.28 -8.74 6.96
C PRO A 168 14.23 -8.42 8.03
N GLU A 169 13.08 -7.87 7.63
CA GLU A 169 11.93 -7.63 8.50
C GLU A 169 11.42 -8.94 9.13
N TYR A 170 11.47 -10.06 8.41
CA TYR A 170 11.11 -11.37 8.94
C TYR A 170 12.08 -11.86 10.03
N LEU A 171 13.36 -11.51 9.94
CA LEU A 171 14.34 -11.80 10.98
C LEU A 171 14.03 -11.01 12.26
N ALA A 172 13.71 -9.71 12.11
CA ALA A 172 13.32 -8.85 13.22
C ALA A 172 12.01 -9.32 13.89
N LEU A 173 11.04 -9.73 13.08
CA LEU A 173 9.74 -10.25 13.53
C LEU A 173 9.78 -11.73 13.94
N ARG A 174 10.93 -12.40 13.77
CA ARG A 174 11.12 -13.84 14.04
C ARG A 174 10.03 -14.72 13.43
N THR A 175 9.64 -14.39 12.20
CA THR A 175 8.53 -15.02 11.49
C THR A 175 9.01 -15.54 10.14
N VAL A 176 8.44 -16.65 9.67
CA VAL A 176 8.72 -17.17 8.33
C VAL A 176 7.64 -16.67 7.37
N PRO A 177 7.99 -16.13 6.18
CA PRO A 177 7.01 -15.72 5.19
C PRO A 177 6.12 -16.89 4.75
N ARG A 178 4.80 -16.66 4.67
CA ARG A 178 3.86 -17.60 4.06
C ARG A 178 3.97 -17.54 2.54
N ALA A 179 3.88 -18.69 1.87
CA ALA A 179 3.80 -18.75 0.42
C ALA A 179 2.67 -17.85 -0.11
N TRP A 180 2.86 -17.31 -1.31
CA TRP A 180 1.86 -16.53 -2.02
C TRP A 180 0.80 -17.46 -2.61
N ALA A 181 -0.47 -17.11 -2.43
CA ALA A 181 -1.62 -17.80 -3.00
C ALA A 181 -2.34 -16.90 -4.02
N ALA A 182 -3.19 -17.48 -4.87
CA ALA A 182 -3.89 -16.72 -5.91
C ALA A 182 -4.80 -15.63 -5.32
N GLU A 183 -5.49 -15.91 -4.21
CA GLU A 183 -6.34 -14.92 -3.54
C GLU A 183 -5.57 -13.74 -2.97
N ASP A 184 -4.26 -13.88 -2.72
CA ASP A 184 -3.44 -12.80 -2.18
C ASP A 184 -3.28 -11.66 -3.20
N SER A 185 -3.25 -11.98 -4.49
CA SER A 185 -3.23 -10.96 -5.54
C SER A 185 -4.53 -10.15 -5.59
N VAL A 186 -5.67 -10.78 -5.29
CA VAL A 186 -6.95 -10.07 -5.14
C VAL A 186 -6.95 -9.22 -3.87
N LEU A 187 -6.33 -9.71 -2.79
CA LEU A 187 -6.18 -8.93 -1.55
C LEU A 187 -5.28 -7.71 -1.73
N ILE A 188 -4.31 -7.74 -2.64
CA ILE A 188 -3.52 -6.55 -2.97
C ILE A 188 -4.41 -5.46 -3.60
N LEU A 189 -5.31 -5.83 -4.51
CA LEU A 189 -6.32 -4.90 -5.04
C LEU A 189 -7.26 -4.40 -3.93
N ALA A 190 -7.69 -5.28 -3.02
CA ALA A 190 -8.50 -4.89 -1.87
C ALA A 190 -7.74 -3.95 -0.91
N SER A 191 -6.42 -4.08 -0.81
CA SER A 191 -5.57 -3.14 -0.04
C SER A 191 -5.55 -1.75 -0.67
N MET A 192 -5.58 -1.66 -2.01
CA MET A 192 -5.77 -0.39 -2.71
C MET A 192 -7.17 0.18 -2.48
N PHE A 193 -8.22 -0.65 -2.47
CA PHE A 193 -9.56 -0.22 -2.05
C PHE A 193 -9.54 0.43 -0.65
N LEU A 194 -8.92 -0.21 0.34
CA LEU A 194 -8.78 0.37 1.69
C LEU A 194 -7.93 1.66 1.75
N THR A 195 -7.06 1.86 0.76
CA THR A 195 -6.18 3.04 0.69
C THR A 195 -6.90 4.23 0.02
N LEU A 196 -7.74 3.95 -0.96
CA LEU A 196 -8.38 4.96 -1.82
C LEU A 196 -9.78 5.38 -1.33
N GLN A 197 -10.39 4.61 -0.44
CA GLN A 197 -11.74 4.86 0.07
C GLN A 197 -11.74 5.45 1.48
N ASP A 198 -12.82 6.14 1.82
CA ASP A 198 -13.05 6.65 3.17
C ASP A 198 -13.56 5.51 4.08
N ALA A 199 -12.64 4.94 4.85
CA ALA A 199 -12.92 3.76 5.68
C ALA A 199 -13.96 3.99 6.79
N GLU A 200 -14.27 5.24 7.13
CA GLU A 200 -15.13 5.60 8.27
C GLU A 200 -16.38 6.40 7.84
N ALA A 201 -16.66 6.53 6.53
CA ALA A 201 -17.75 7.37 6.00
C ALA A 201 -17.77 8.78 6.64
N ARG A 202 -16.57 9.35 6.84
CA ARG A 202 -16.36 10.69 7.39
C ARG A 202 -16.97 11.74 6.47
N ARG A 203 -16.95 11.52 5.16
CA ARG A 203 -17.65 12.39 4.21
C ARG A 203 -19.14 12.50 4.53
N GLU A 204 -19.84 11.37 4.65
CA GLU A 204 -21.29 11.34 4.91
C GLU A 204 -21.64 11.94 6.27
N SER A 205 -20.91 11.57 7.32
CA SER A 205 -21.11 12.17 8.65
C SER A 205 -20.82 13.67 8.69
N ARG A 206 -19.82 14.17 7.94
CA ARG A 206 -19.54 15.60 7.80
C ARG A 206 -20.64 16.32 7.02
N LEU A 207 -21.13 15.74 5.94
CA LEU A 207 -22.26 16.28 5.17
C LEU A 207 -23.51 16.37 6.05
N ALA A 208 -23.82 15.30 6.79
CA ALA A 208 -24.93 15.29 7.74
C ALA A 208 -24.78 16.39 8.80
N ALA A 209 -23.58 16.59 9.36
CA ALA A 209 -23.30 17.66 10.32
C ALA A 209 -23.48 19.06 9.69
N VAL A 210 -23.03 19.26 8.46
CA VAL A 210 -23.24 20.51 7.70
C VAL A 210 -24.72 20.81 7.57
N TYR A 211 -25.51 19.86 7.07
CA TYR A 211 -26.95 20.04 6.89
C TYR A 211 -27.73 20.17 8.21
N ALA A 212 -27.22 19.60 9.31
CA ALA A 212 -27.83 19.72 10.63
C ALA A 212 -27.51 21.04 11.34
N THR A 213 -26.42 21.74 10.97
CA THR A 213 -25.92 22.91 11.71
C THR A 213 -26.01 24.22 10.94
N LEU A 214 -25.96 24.19 9.59
CA LEU A 214 -25.98 25.38 8.75
C LEU A 214 -27.36 25.61 8.12
N PRO A 215 -27.71 26.88 7.81
CA PRO A 215 -28.89 27.17 7.00
C PRO A 215 -28.84 26.44 5.64
N PRO A 216 -29.97 25.93 5.11
CA PRO A 216 -29.99 25.12 3.89
C PRO A 216 -29.28 25.75 2.70
N ALA A 217 -29.50 27.06 2.45
CA ALA A 217 -28.86 27.76 1.34
C ALA A 217 -27.33 27.81 1.47
N LEU A 218 -26.78 27.89 2.69
CA LEU A 218 -25.34 27.83 2.91
C LEU A 218 -24.81 26.40 2.81
N ALA A 219 -25.53 25.43 3.37
CA ALA A 219 -25.18 24.02 3.24
C ALA A 219 -25.09 23.61 1.75
N ASP A 220 -26.14 23.89 0.97
CA ASP A 220 -26.18 23.60 -0.46
C ASP A 220 -25.06 24.28 -1.25
N PHE A 221 -24.72 25.52 -0.89
CA PHE A 221 -23.62 26.25 -1.52
C PHE A 221 -22.26 25.58 -1.27
N ILE A 222 -21.94 25.20 -0.02
CA ILE A 222 -20.63 24.65 0.32
C ILE A 222 -20.47 23.17 -0.04
N THR A 223 -21.57 22.42 -0.11
CA THR A 223 -21.56 20.99 -0.48
C THR A 223 -21.77 20.77 -1.97
N SER A 224 -22.04 21.84 -2.75
CA SER A 224 -22.22 21.75 -4.19
C SER A 224 -20.99 21.11 -4.83
N SER A 225 -21.17 19.87 -5.27
CA SER A 225 -20.10 19.05 -5.83
C SER A 225 -19.86 19.31 -7.31
N SER A 226 -20.68 20.12 -7.97
CA SER A 226 -20.63 20.31 -9.42
C SER A 226 -20.55 21.78 -9.82
N SER A 227 -19.54 22.08 -10.63
CA SER A 227 -19.38 23.37 -11.29
C SER A 227 -19.76 23.28 -12.77
N GLU A 228 -19.82 24.42 -13.45
CA GLU A 228 -19.97 24.48 -14.91
C GLU A 228 -18.93 23.63 -15.67
N TRP A 229 -17.76 23.38 -15.08
CA TRP A 229 -16.69 22.57 -15.65
C TRP A 229 -16.95 21.06 -15.64
N GLU A 230 -17.85 20.60 -14.77
CA GLU A 230 -18.18 19.17 -14.63
C GLU A 230 -19.46 18.78 -15.40
N THR A 231 -20.21 19.78 -15.88
CA THR A 231 -21.41 19.62 -16.71
C THR A 231 -21.21 18.65 -17.90
N PRO A 232 -20.07 18.65 -18.63
CA PRO A 232 -19.83 17.69 -19.71
C PRO A 232 -19.66 16.23 -19.25
N LEU A 233 -19.29 15.98 -17.98
CA LEU A 233 -19.04 14.65 -17.43
C LEU A 233 -20.31 13.98 -16.90
N VAL A 234 -21.17 14.75 -16.23
CA VAL A 234 -22.39 14.23 -15.56
C VAL A 234 -23.62 14.36 -16.46
N GLY A 235 -23.61 15.32 -17.40
CA GLY A 235 -24.72 15.65 -18.27
C GLY A 235 -25.77 16.52 -17.56
N GLY A 236 -26.25 17.56 -18.24
CA GLY A 236 -27.23 18.52 -17.70
C GLY A 236 -26.58 19.80 -17.17
N LEU A 237 -27.28 20.93 -17.30
CA LEU A 237 -26.83 22.22 -16.76
C LEU A 237 -26.94 22.19 -15.23
N HIS A 238 -25.81 22.07 -14.54
CA HIS A 238 -25.74 22.22 -13.10
C HIS A 238 -25.52 23.70 -12.77
N LEU A 239 -26.54 24.33 -12.18
CA LEU A 239 -26.43 25.68 -11.66
C LEU A 239 -25.77 25.62 -10.29
N VAL A 240 -24.59 26.23 -10.18
CA VAL A 240 -23.93 26.45 -8.88
C VAL A 240 -24.87 27.30 -8.02
N PRO A 241 -25.22 26.86 -6.79
CA PRO A 241 -26.01 27.68 -5.88
C PRO A 241 -25.36 29.05 -5.72
N PRO A 242 -26.13 30.16 -5.68
CA PRO A 242 -25.55 31.47 -5.46
C PRO A 242 -24.92 31.54 -4.06
N ILE A 243 -23.89 32.37 -3.92
CA ILE A 243 -23.32 32.67 -2.59
C ILE A 243 -24.44 33.25 -1.72
N PRO A 244 -24.75 32.66 -0.55
CA PRO A 244 -25.77 33.20 0.34
C PRO A 244 -25.39 34.58 0.85
N ASP A 245 -26.38 35.44 1.02
CA ASP A 245 -26.16 36.77 1.57
C ASP A 245 -25.95 36.73 3.11
N ALA A 246 -25.43 37.82 3.67
CA ALA A 246 -25.12 37.90 5.10
C ALA A 246 -26.36 37.78 6.01
N SER A 247 -27.58 38.01 5.51
CA SER A 247 -28.81 37.77 6.28
C SER A 247 -29.11 36.27 6.45
N VAL A 248 -28.59 35.41 5.57
CA VAL A 248 -28.63 33.95 5.72
C VAL A 248 -27.58 33.49 6.71
N PHE A 249 -26.33 33.95 6.57
CA PHE A 249 -25.24 33.62 7.48
C PHE A 249 -24.14 34.69 7.46
N ASP A 250 -23.97 35.42 8.58
CA ASP A 250 -22.92 36.43 8.71
C ASP A 250 -21.72 35.90 9.49
N VAL A 251 -20.66 35.56 8.76
CA VAL A 251 -19.37 35.09 9.31
C VAL A 251 -18.72 36.09 10.28
N ARG A 252 -19.04 37.38 10.20
CA ARG A 252 -18.47 38.42 11.08
C ARG A 252 -19.06 38.37 12.49
N THR A 253 -20.27 37.81 12.62
CA THR A 253 -20.98 37.67 13.88
C THR A 253 -21.09 36.22 14.35
N ALA A 254 -20.73 35.27 13.48
CA ALA A 254 -20.69 33.86 13.83
C ALA A 254 -19.72 33.63 15.00
N PRO A 255 -20.10 32.83 16.01
CA PRO A 255 -19.18 32.50 17.09
C PRO A 255 -17.93 31.83 16.49
N PRO A 256 -16.71 32.18 16.96
CA PRO A 256 -15.50 31.53 16.49
C PRO A 256 -15.63 30.02 16.71
N ALA A 257 -15.19 29.22 15.74
CA ALA A 257 -15.22 27.77 15.83
C ALA A 257 -14.61 27.33 17.17
N ALA A 258 -15.32 26.47 17.90
CA ALA A 258 -14.89 25.96 19.20
C ALA A 258 -13.65 25.07 18.99
N HIS A 259 -12.47 25.70 19.04
CA HIS A 259 -11.17 25.16 18.66
C HIS A 259 -11.14 24.69 17.19
N PRO A 260 -10.28 25.25 16.31
CA PRO A 260 -9.96 24.53 15.09
C PRO A 260 -9.46 23.14 15.53
N PRO A 261 -9.98 22.03 14.98
CA PRO A 261 -9.31 20.74 15.17
C PRO A 261 -7.85 20.97 14.80
N ASP A 262 -6.91 20.40 15.56
CA ASP A 262 -5.47 20.52 15.31
C ASP A 262 -5.17 20.10 13.86
N SER A 263 -5.26 21.06 12.95
CA SER A 263 -5.03 20.93 11.51
C SER A 263 -3.54 20.93 11.21
N ARG A 264 -2.72 21.14 12.24
CA ARG A 264 -1.29 20.88 12.24
C ARG A 264 -1.07 19.48 12.82
N SER A 265 -1.15 18.50 11.92
CA SER A 265 -0.39 17.25 11.94
C SER A 265 0.18 16.83 13.31
N ASN A 266 -0.27 15.70 13.84
CA ASN A 266 0.61 14.81 14.59
C ASN A 266 1.67 14.21 13.63
N ALA A 267 2.51 15.07 13.03
CA ALA A 267 3.75 14.66 12.39
C ALA A 267 4.79 14.17 13.43
N ASN A 268 4.45 14.27 14.73
CA ASN A 268 5.25 13.83 15.87
C ASN A 268 4.81 12.48 16.46
N GLU A 269 3.79 11.80 15.93
CA GLU A 269 3.63 10.37 16.22
C GLU A 269 4.72 9.64 15.46
N GLY A 270 5.84 9.33 16.15
CA GLY A 270 6.99 8.68 15.56
C GLY A 270 6.57 7.56 14.62
N ALA A 271 7.07 7.59 13.38
CA ALA A 271 6.65 6.66 12.34
C ALA A 271 6.86 5.22 12.81
N THR A 272 5.77 4.56 13.21
CA THR A 272 5.76 3.13 13.54
C THR A 272 5.28 2.37 12.31
N LEU A 273 5.51 1.05 12.27
CA LEU A 273 4.92 0.20 11.23
C LEU A 273 3.38 0.35 11.17
N LEU A 274 2.72 0.73 12.26
CA LEU A 274 1.26 0.92 12.30
C LEU A 274 0.81 2.20 11.61
N THR A 275 1.62 3.27 11.59
CA THR A 275 1.25 4.52 10.91
C THR A 275 1.14 4.35 9.40
N TRP A 276 1.83 3.36 8.82
CA TRP A 276 1.65 2.95 7.42
C TRP A 276 0.25 2.37 7.10
N PHE A 277 -0.46 1.84 8.10
CA PHE A 277 -1.79 1.23 7.90
C PHE A 277 -2.94 2.09 8.40
N SER A 278 -2.64 3.04 9.29
CA SER A 278 -3.62 4.00 9.77
C SER A 278 -4.12 4.85 8.59
N PRO A 279 -5.44 5.09 8.49
CA PRO A 279 -5.95 6.08 7.55
C PRO A 279 -5.30 7.44 7.87
N PRO A 280 -4.89 8.23 6.85
CA PRO A 280 -4.38 9.57 7.07
C PRO A 280 -5.34 10.37 7.96
N THR A 281 -4.81 10.87 9.07
CA THR A 281 -5.53 11.72 10.02
C THR A 281 -5.72 13.14 9.48
N ASN A 282 -4.93 13.52 8.48
CA ASN A 282 -5.02 14.82 7.84
C ASN A 282 -6.06 14.82 6.71
N ASP A 283 -6.86 15.89 6.69
CA ASP A 283 -7.70 16.32 5.57
C ASP A 283 -6.88 16.96 4.44
N ASP A 284 -5.65 16.46 4.19
CA ASP A 284 -4.83 16.96 3.09
C ASP A 284 -5.57 16.71 1.77
N ALA A 285 -5.68 17.74 0.93
CA ALA A 285 -6.34 17.69 -0.36
C ALA A 285 -5.72 16.57 -1.21
N ARG A 286 -6.41 15.42 -1.27
CA ARG A 286 -6.02 14.30 -2.11
C ARG A 286 -6.40 14.62 -3.55
N GLY A 287 -5.44 14.55 -4.45
CA GLY A 287 -5.65 14.81 -5.87
C GLY A 287 -4.81 13.87 -6.73
N SER A 288 -4.98 13.94 -8.03
CA SER A 288 -4.08 13.36 -9.02
C SER A 288 -4.32 14.08 -10.33
N ASN A 289 -3.31 14.18 -11.19
CA ASN A 289 -3.47 14.79 -12.50
C ASN A 289 -3.45 13.72 -13.60
N SER A 290 -4.30 13.89 -14.61
CA SER A 290 -4.23 13.11 -15.85
C SER A 290 -4.70 13.92 -17.03
N TRP A 291 -3.85 14.07 -18.04
CA TRP A 291 -4.14 14.82 -19.26
C TRP A 291 -4.01 13.93 -20.49
N ALA A 292 -4.89 14.16 -21.47
CA ALA A 292 -4.82 13.54 -22.79
C ALA A 292 -4.92 14.63 -23.87
N VAL A 293 -3.95 14.66 -24.78
CA VAL A 293 -3.90 15.60 -25.90
C VAL A 293 -4.05 14.81 -27.20
N ALA A 294 -5.07 15.16 -27.99
CA ALA A 294 -5.32 14.52 -29.27
C ALA A 294 -4.19 14.82 -30.26
N GLY A 295 -3.81 13.86 -31.11
CA GLY A 295 -2.70 14.03 -32.06
C GLY A 295 -2.86 15.19 -33.06
N ARG A 296 -4.10 15.60 -33.37
CA ARG A 296 -4.33 16.81 -34.19
C ARG A 296 -3.84 18.12 -33.55
N LEU A 297 -3.51 18.10 -32.26
CA LEU A 297 -3.01 19.24 -31.48
C LEU A 297 -1.49 19.14 -31.22
N THR A 298 -0.81 18.12 -31.76
CA THR A 298 0.63 17.90 -31.57
C THR A 298 1.38 18.03 -32.90
N GLY A 299 2.68 18.35 -32.85
CA GLY A 299 3.47 18.63 -34.04
C GLY A 299 3.77 17.39 -34.92
N ASP A 300 3.71 16.20 -34.34
CA ASP A 300 4.01 14.92 -34.99
C ASP A 300 2.76 14.06 -35.28
N GLY A 301 1.57 14.54 -34.90
CA GLY A 301 0.32 13.81 -35.04
C GLY A 301 0.08 12.73 -33.99
N GLY A 302 1.03 12.51 -33.05
CA GLY A 302 0.93 11.53 -31.97
C GLY A 302 0.11 12.06 -30.79
N ALA A 303 -0.76 11.22 -30.20
CA ALA A 303 -1.47 11.60 -28.99
C ALA A 303 -0.51 11.58 -27.77
N ILE A 304 -0.70 12.51 -26.83
CA ILE A 304 0.09 12.58 -25.59
C ILE A 304 -0.81 12.24 -24.40
N VAL A 305 -0.31 11.40 -23.50
CA VAL A 305 -0.94 11.11 -22.21
C VAL A 305 0.06 11.44 -21.10
N ALA A 306 -0.36 12.24 -20.13
CA ALA A 306 0.41 12.55 -18.93
C ALA A 306 -0.35 12.06 -17.69
N ASN A 307 0.34 11.34 -16.79
CA ASN A 307 -0.27 10.77 -15.59
C ASN A 307 0.60 11.06 -14.36
N ASP A 308 -0.05 11.53 -13.31
CA ASP A 308 0.59 11.98 -12.07
C ASP A 308 -0.29 11.60 -10.87
N MET A 309 -0.21 10.32 -10.49
CA MET A 309 -0.98 9.74 -9.38
C MET A 309 -0.35 10.15 -8.04
N HIS A 310 -1.07 10.93 -7.22
CA HIS A 310 -0.58 11.33 -5.90
C HIS A 310 -1.06 10.37 -4.83
N LEU A 311 -0.10 9.68 -4.19
CA LEU A 311 -0.31 8.82 -3.03
C LEU A 311 0.71 9.17 -1.96
N GLY A 312 0.50 8.68 -0.73
CA GLY A 312 1.46 8.89 0.36
C GLY A 312 2.87 8.43 -0.02
N LEU A 313 3.87 9.25 0.31
CA LEU A 313 5.28 8.92 0.08
C LEU A 313 5.71 7.84 1.08
N SER A 314 6.23 6.73 0.56
CA SER A 314 6.73 5.61 1.37
C SER A 314 7.97 4.99 0.74
N THR A 315 8.76 4.28 1.53
CA THR A 315 9.90 3.48 1.07
C THR A 315 9.73 2.04 1.56
N PRO A 316 9.46 1.06 0.68
CA PRO A 316 9.25 1.21 -0.76
C PRO A 316 7.97 1.97 -1.13
N ASN A 317 7.96 2.64 -2.28
CA ASN A 317 6.79 3.30 -2.85
C ASN A 317 5.78 2.26 -3.38
N ILE A 318 4.53 2.67 -3.63
CA ILE A 318 3.45 1.76 -4.07
C ILE A 318 3.72 1.19 -5.46
N TRP A 319 4.09 2.05 -6.41
CA TRP A 319 4.25 1.68 -7.82
C TRP A 319 5.62 1.09 -8.12
N TYR A 320 5.64 0.03 -8.92
CA TYR A 320 6.86 -0.63 -9.36
C TYR A 320 7.00 -0.49 -10.87
N ARG A 321 8.14 0.03 -11.36
CA ARG A 321 8.34 0.21 -12.80
C ARG A 321 8.77 -1.10 -13.43
N ALA A 322 8.18 -1.47 -14.56
CA ALA A 322 8.58 -2.66 -15.30
C ALA A 322 8.25 -2.54 -16.78
N SER A 323 8.99 -3.27 -17.60
CA SER A 323 8.62 -3.61 -18.97
C SER A 323 8.37 -5.10 -19.10
N MET A 324 7.35 -5.48 -19.87
CA MET A 324 6.93 -6.84 -20.12
C MET A 324 6.85 -7.04 -21.62
N VAL A 325 7.62 -7.99 -22.14
CA VAL A 325 7.74 -8.27 -23.57
C VAL A 325 7.46 -9.74 -23.81
N TRP A 326 6.52 -10.03 -24.70
CA TRP A 326 6.32 -11.39 -25.19
C TRP A 326 5.96 -11.43 -26.65
N ARG A 327 5.99 -12.64 -27.23
CA ARG A 327 5.62 -12.86 -28.62
C ARG A 327 4.58 -13.97 -28.69
N ASP A 328 3.32 -13.57 -28.88
CA ASP A 328 2.27 -14.49 -29.28
C ASP A 328 2.26 -14.64 -30.81
N THR A 329 1.19 -14.22 -31.49
CA THR A 329 1.12 -14.04 -32.94
C THR A 329 1.82 -12.76 -33.40
N ARG A 330 1.97 -11.76 -32.53
CA ARG A 330 2.76 -10.54 -32.77
C ARG A 330 3.63 -10.18 -31.57
N PRO A 331 4.73 -9.42 -31.75
CA PRO A 331 5.45 -8.82 -30.62
C PRO A 331 4.51 -7.96 -29.79
N ARG A 332 4.52 -8.16 -28.49
CA ARG A 332 3.80 -7.38 -27.49
C ARG A 332 4.81 -6.77 -26.54
N ARG A 333 4.64 -5.48 -26.23
CA ARG A 333 5.38 -4.78 -25.19
C ARG A 333 4.39 -4.03 -24.32
N LEU A 334 4.59 -4.06 -23.01
CA LEU A 334 3.92 -3.20 -22.04
C LEU A 334 5.01 -2.54 -21.20
N THR A 335 5.00 -1.22 -21.08
CA THR A 335 5.98 -0.47 -20.28
C THR A 335 5.26 0.58 -19.45
N GLY A 336 5.55 0.63 -18.15
CA GLY A 336 4.92 1.57 -17.22
C GLY A 336 5.11 1.17 -15.77
N VAL A 337 4.04 1.25 -14.99
CA VAL A 337 4.02 0.86 -13.58
C VAL A 337 3.07 -0.30 -13.31
N THR A 338 3.51 -1.22 -12.46
CA THR A 338 2.74 -2.34 -11.90
C THR A 338 2.45 -2.06 -10.42
N LEU A 339 1.52 -2.85 -9.86
CA LEU A 339 1.32 -2.96 -8.42
C LEU A 339 1.94 -4.29 -7.95
N PRO A 340 2.99 -4.28 -7.12
CA PRO A 340 3.58 -5.50 -6.57
C PRO A 340 2.52 -6.40 -5.93
N GLY A 341 2.43 -7.64 -6.41
CA GLY A 341 1.39 -8.58 -6.03
C GLY A 341 0.31 -8.84 -7.07
N VAL A 342 0.30 -8.13 -8.21
CA VAL A 342 -0.68 -8.35 -9.30
C VAL A 342 0.03 -8.49 -10.66
N PRO A 343 -0.39 -9.43 -11.53
CA PRO A 343 0.23 -9.65 -12.86
C PRO A 343 -0.27 -8.67 -13.94
N SER A 344 -0.33 -7.37 -13.63
CA SER A 344 -0.93 -6.36 -14.52
C SER A 344 -0.16 -5.05 -14.51
N LEU A 345 -0.16 -4.37 -15.68
CA LEU A 345 0.29 -2.98 -15.79
C LEU A 345 -0.87 -2.04 -15.44
N VAL A 346 -0.63 -1.16 -14.48
CA VAL A 346 -1.63 -0.27 -13.88
C VAL A 346 -1.78 1.00 -14.71
N ALA A 347 -0.67 1.64 -15.07
CA ALA A 347 -0.61 2.76 -16.01
C ALA A 347 0.64 2.62 -16.89
N GLY A 348 0.57 3.08 -18.14
CA GLY A 348 1.69 2.98 -19.07
C GLY A 348 1.27 2.95 -20.53
N SER A 349 2.04 2.24 -21.35
CA SER A 349 1.82 2.13 -22.79
C SER A 349 2.18 0.74 -23.32
N ASN A 350 1.56 0.37 -24.43
CA ASN A 350 1.92 -0.82 -25.19
C ASN A 350 2.63 -0.53 -26.53
N GLY A 351 2.98 0.74 -26.77
CA GLY A 351 3.53 1.24 -28.04
C GLY A 351 2.47 1.71 -29.04
N ASP A 352 1.28 1.11 -29.03
CA ASP A 352 0.14 1.49 -29.87
C ASP A 352 -0.86 2.42 -29.12
N LEU A 353 -0.97 2.25 -27.79
CA LEU A 353 -1.90 2.91 -26.88
C LEU A 353 -1.20 3.25 -25.57
N ALA A 354 -1.53 4.40 -24.99
CA ALA A 354 -1.15 4.80 -23.64
C ALA A 354 -2.39 5.03 -22.77
N TRP A 355 -2.31 4.69 -21.49
CA TRP A 355 -3.39 4.88 -20.53
C TRP A 355 -2.89 5.33 -19.17
N ALA A 356 -3.78 6.03 -18.50
CA ALA A 356 -3.59 6.74 -17.26
C ALA A 356 -4.89 6.65 -16.46
N PHE A 357 -4.82 6.78 -15.15
CA PHE A 357 -6.01 6.95 -14.33
C PHE A 357 -5.69 7.81 -13.10
N THR A 358 -6.74 8.39 -12.54
CA THR A 358 -6.73 9.16 -11.30
C THR A 358 -7.84 8.62 -10.41
N ASN A 359 -7.76 8.88 -9.10
CA ASN A 359 -8.89 8.62 -8.23
C ASN A 359 -10.06 9.53 -8.63
N SER A 360 -11.24 8.97 -8.87
CA SER A 360 -12.42 9.74 -9.28
C SER A 360 -13.06 10.50 -8.12
N VAL A 361 -12.70 10.16 -6.87
CA VAL A 361 -13.31 10.74 -5.65
C VAL A 361 -14.85 10.61 -5.65
N GLY A 362 -15.35 9.58 -6.35
CA GLY A 362 -16.78 9.30 -6.42
C GLY A 362 -17.35 8.90 -5.06
N ASP A 363 -18.67 8.99 -4.95
CA ASP A 363 -19.42 8.54 -3.78
C ASP A 363 -19.66 7.02 -3.85
N TRP A 364 -18.95 6.25 -3.02
CA TRP A 364 -18.94 4.78 -3.05
C TRP A 364 -19.41 4.15 -1.74
N SER A 365 -19.82 4.96 -0.76
CA SER A 365 -20.16 4.50 0.59
C SER A 365 -21.24 5.37 1.20
N ASP A 366 -22.22 4.73 1.84
CA ASP A 366 -23.32 5.43 2.50
C ASP A 366 -23.34 5.09 4.01
N LEU A 367 -23.79 6.02 4.83
CA LEU A 367 -23.99 5.84 6.27
C LEU A 367 -25.48 5.68 6.55
N VAL A 368 -25.91 4.44 6.76
CA VAL A 368 -27.31 4.13 7.06
C VAL A 368 -27.55 4.13 8.57
N ILE A 369 -28.45 4.99 9.04
CA ILE A 369 -28.92 4.98 10.42
C ILE A 369 -29.83 3.77 10.63
N LEU A 370 -29.46 2.89 11.56
CA LEU A 370 -30.27 1.74 11.92
C LEU A 370 -31.27 2.13 13.02
N GLU A 371 -32.54 1.76 12.84
CA GLU A 371 -33.56 1.85 13.89
C GLU A 371 -33.66 0.51 14.63
N PRO A 372 -33.10 0.37 15.85
CA PRO A 372 -33.14 -0.89 16.58
C PRO A 372 -34.56 -1.22 17.04
N ASP A 373 -34.86 -2.53 17.15
CA ASP A 373 -36.09 -3.01 17.78
C ASP A 373 -36.04 -2.69 19.28
N PRO A 374 -37.00 -1.93 19.85
CA PRO A 374 -37.02 -1.62 21.28
C PRO A 374 -37.06 -2.86 22.18
N ALA A 375 -37.55 -4.00 21.65
CA ALA A 375 -37.63 -5.26 22.37
C ALA A 375 -36.39 -6.16 22.20
N ASP A 376 -35.58 -5.93 21.16
CA ASP A 376 -34.37 -6.71 20.89
C ASP A 376 -33.29 -5.85 20.19
N PRO A 377 -32.24 -5.40 20.90
CA PRO A 377 -31.21 -4.54 20.31
C PRO A 377 -30.38 -5.24 19.22
N ASN A 378 -30.50 -6.55 19.06
CA ASN A 378 -29.88 -7.29 17.96
C ASN A 378 -30.72 -7.31 16.69
N ARG A 379 -31.84 -6.57 16.65
CA ARG A 379 -32.68 -6.44 15.47
C ARG A 379 -32.81 -4.98 15.08
N TYR A 380 -32.95 -4.73 13.79
CA TYR A 380 -33.18 -3.39 13.24
C TYR A 380 -34.27 -3.42 12.16
N ARG A 381 -34.97 -2.29 12.01
CA ARG A 381 -36.05 -2.13 11.03
C ARG A 381 -35.48 -1.96 9.63
N THR A 382 -36.12 -2.63 8.66
CA THR A 382 -35.92 -2.44 7.22
C THR A 382 -37.27 -2.23 6.52
N PRO A 383 -37.32 -1.77 5.26
CA PRO A 383 -38.57 -1.69 4.49
C PRO A 383 -39.33 -3.02 4.40
N SER A 384 -38.61 -4.15 4.46
CA SER A 384 -39.16 -5.51 4.42
C SER A 384 -39.50 -6.11 5.79
N GLY A 385 -39.31 -5.36 6.89
CA GLY A 385 -39.53 -5.84 8.27
C GLY A 385 -38.25 -5.85 9.13
N MET A 386 -38.30 -6.54 10.26
CA MET A 386 -37.18 -6.60 11.22
C MET A 386 -36.13 -7.63 10.79
N LEU A 387 -34.87 -7.21 10.67
CA LEU A 387 -33.71 -8.08 10.41
C LEU A 387 -32.79 -8.15 11.63
N LEU A 388 -32.03 -9.23 11.76
CA LEU A 388 -30.98 -9.36 12.77
C LEU A 388 -29.73 -8.57 12.35
N VAL A 389 -29.12 -7.88 13.30
CA VAL A 389 -27.74 -7.40 13.22
C VAL A 389 -26.87 -8.66 13.21
N ALA A 390 -26.29 -8.99 12.05
CA ALA A 390 -25.41 -10.14 11.95
C ALA A 390 -24.18 -9.92 12.85
N THR A 391 -24.09 -10.67 13.94
CA THR A 391 -22.95 -10.67 14.88
C THR A 391 -21.76 -11.44 14.34
#